data_AF-A0A318KDX3-F1
#
_entry.id   AF-A0A318KDX3-F1
#
_cell.length_a   1.000
_cell.length_b   1.000
_cell.length_c   1.000
_cell.angle_alpha   90.00
_cell.angle_beta   90.00
_cell.angle_gamma   90.00
#
_symmetry.space_group_name_H-M   'P 1'
#
loop_
_entity.id
_entity.type
_entity.pdbx_description
1 polymer ?
#
loop_
_entity_poly.entity_id
_entity_poly.type
_entity_poly.pdbx_seq_one_letter_code
_entity_poly.pdbx_strand_id
1 'polypeptide(L)'
;MRERQGYRCGICEIHEDDIDLSGVGGRPRKDGQQLGKVPLAVDHDHSSGVIRGLLCPRCNAGLGAFGDDTGRLTAAVGYLERFAKVDDDRERTEGLSAVGSP
;
A
#
# COMPACT_ATOMS: atom_id res chain seq x y z
N MET A 1 11.74 -18.46 -0.67
CA MET A 1 11.26 -17.16 -1.21
C MET A 1 11.76 -15.98 -0.40
N ARG A 2 11.71 -16.02 0.95
CA ARG A 2 12.18 -14.91 1.82
C ARG A 2 13.59 -14.44 1.49
N GLU A 3 14.58 -15.34 1.49
CA GLU A 3 15.96 -15.03 1.12
C GLU A 3 16.09 -14.39 -0.27
N ARG A 4 15.34 -14.88 -1.26
CA ARG A 4 15.37 -14.35 -2.64
C ARG A 4 14.83 -12.92 -2.74
N GLN A 5 13.90 -12.55 -1.85
CA GLN A 5 13.36 -11.19 -1.75
C GLN A 5 14.07 -10.36 -0.68
N GLY A 6 15.19 -10.84 -0.13
CA GLY A 6 15.91 -10.16 0.94
C GLY A 6 15.04 -9.90 2.16
N TYR A 7 14.07 -10.79 2.44
CA TYR A 7 13.12 -10.69 3.55
C TYR A 7 12.27 -9.40 3.50
N ARG A 8 12.01 -8.88 2.30
CA ARG A 8 11.26 -7.64 2.08
C ARG A 8 9.96 -7.84 1.31
N CYS A 9 9.01 -6.95 1.57
CA CYS A 9 7.77 -6.83 0.82
C CYS A 9 8.07 -6.46 -0.65
N GLY A 10 7.46 -7.16 -1.60
CA GLY A 10 7.62 -6.89 -3.04
C GLY A 10 6.96 -5.61 -3.54
N ILE A 11 6.20 -4.88 -2.69
CA ILE A 11 5.55 -3.60 -3.06
C ILE A 11 6.20 -2.41 -2.33
N CYS A 12 6.29 -2.46 -1.00
CA CYS A 12 6.78 -1.32 -0.21
C CYS A 12 8.19 -1.52 0.38
N GLU A 13 8.85 -2.64 0.07
CA GLU A 13 10.25 -2.93 0.43
C GLU A 13 10.57 -2.98 1.94
N ILE A 14 9.57 -2.85 2.81
CA ILE A 14 9.74 -3.01 4.25
C ILE A 14 10.27 -4.41 4.59
N HIS A 15 11.29 -4.48 5.45
CA HIS A 15 11.86 -5.74 5.92
C HIS A 15 10.91 -6.40 6.93
N GLU A 16 10.88 -7.73 6.99
CA GLU A 16 9.94 -8.46 7.84
C GLU A 16 10.04 -8.14 9.34
N ASP A 17 11.24 -7.78 9.80
CA ASP A 17 11.50 -7.37 11.19
C ASP A 17 10.91 -5.99 11.52
N ASP A 18 10.70 -5.14 10.51
CA ASP A 18 10.19 -3.77 10.69
C ASP A 18 8.66 -3.70 10.57
N ILE A 19 7.98 -4.83 10.33
CA ILE A 19 6.54 -4.87 10.13
C ILE A 19 5.82 -4.90 11.47
N ASP A 20 5.11 -3.81 11.78
CA ASP A 20 4.20 -3.78 12.92
C ASP A 20 2.98 -4.69 12.69
N LEU A 21 2.94 -5.79 13.44
CA LEU A 21 1.86 -6.77 13.44
C LEU A 21 0.77 -6.49 14.47
N SER A 22 0.88 -5.42 15.28
CA SER A 22 -0.08 -5.09 16.33
C SER A 22 -1.51 -4.95 15.77
N GLY A 23 -1.66 -4.22 14.65
CA GLY A 23 -2.92 -4.01 13.92
C GLY A 23 -3.23 -5.07 12.86
N VAL A 24 -2.37 -6.07 12.68
CA VAL A 24 -2.59 -7.14 11.68
C VAL A 24 -3.34 -8.29 12.33
N GLY A 25 -4.56 -8.55 11.86
CA GLY A 25 -5.37 -9.67 12.31
C GLY A 25 -6.76 -9.69 11.67
N GLY A 26 -7.26 -10.90 11.41
CA GLY A 26 -8.63 -11.11 10.97
C GLY A 26 -9.56 -11.46 12.13
N ARG A 27 -10.83 -11.71 11.81
CA ARG A 27 -11.77 -12.30 12.76
C ARG A 27 -11.19 -13.62 13.29
N PRO A 28 -11.26 -13.91 14.61
CA PRO A 28 -10.82 -15.18 15.14
C PRO A 28 -11.47 -16.35 14.38
N ARG A 29 -10.74 -17.47 14.30
CA ARG A 29 -11.33 -18.70 13.76
C ARG A 29 -12.53 -19.14 14.60
N LYS A 30 -13.39 -19.99 14.05
CA LYS A 30 -14.58 -20.51 14.74
C LYS A 30 -14.28 -21.23 16.06
N ASP A 31 -13.05 -21.73 16.22
CA ASP A 31 -12.54 -22.38 17.44
C ASP A 31 -11.90 -21.40 18.43
N GLY A 32 -12.01 -20.09 18.20
CA GLY A 32 -11.49 -19.06 19.08
C GLY A 32 -9.98 -18.83 18.97
N GLN A 33 -9.26 -19.65 18.20
CA GLN A 33 -7.82 -19.46 18.01
C GLN A 33 -7.55 -18.23 17.13
N GLN A 34 -6.63 -17.39 17.58
CA GLN A 34 -6.10 -16.32 16.73
C GLN A 34 -5.36 -16.93 15.54
N LEU A 35 -5.56 -16.38 14.35
CA LEU A 35 -4.69 -16.69 13.22
C LEU A 35 -3.27 -16.25 13.55
N GLY A 36 -2.29 -17.12 13.26
CA GLY A 36 -0.87 -16.76 13.35
C GLY A 36 -0.59 -15.52 12.50
N LYS A 37 -0.01 -14.50 13.13
CA LYS A 37 0.38 -13.27 12.43
C LYS A 37 1.67 -13.54 11.68
N VAL A 38 1.64 -13.43 10.36
CA VAL A 38 2.83 -13.57 9.50
C VAL A 38 3.23 -12.21 8.93
N PRO A 39 4.51 -11.82 9.03
CA PRO A 39 4.97 -10.52 8.54
C PRO A 39 4.98 -10.45 7.01
N LEU A 40 5.20 -11.58 6.34
CA LEU A 40 5.15 -11.68 4.88
C LEU A 40 4.29 -12.88 4.47
N ALA A 41 3.32 -12.63 3.60
CA ALA A 41 2.43 -13.62 3.01
C ALA A 41 2.78 -13.86 1.54
N VAL A 42 2.59 -15.09 1.06
CA VAL A 42 2.76 -15.43 -0.36
C VAL A 42 1.59 -14.87 -1.15
N ASP A 43 1.89 -13.94 -2.03
CA ASP A 43 0.98 -13.35 -2.98
C ASP A 43 0.99 -14.16 -4.29
N HIS A 44 -0.21 -14.44 -4.80
CA HIS A 44 -0.42 -15.21 -6.01
C HIS A 44 -1.60 -14.65 -6.78
N ASP A 45 -1.53 -14.75 -8.09
CA ASP A 45 -2.62 -14.37 -8.96
C ASP A 45 -3.81 -15.33 -8.78
N HIS A 46 -4.98 -14.78 -8.45
CA HIS A 46 -6.16 -15.59 -8.16
C HIS A 46 -6.76 -16.29 -9.39
N SER A 47 -6.37 -15.89 -10.61
CA SER A 47 -6.90 -16.48 -11.86
C SER A 47 -6.04 -17.63 -12.39
N SER A 48 -4.72 -17.52 -12.27
CA SER A 48 -3.74 -18.44 -12.82
C SER A 48 -3.02 -19.28 -11.77
N GLY A 49 -3.09 -18.87 -10.50
CA GLY A 49 -2.33 -19.49 -9.41
C GLY A 49 -0.83 -19.20 -9.44
N VAL A 50 -0.37 -18.35 -10.36
CA VAL A 50 1.04 -17.96 -10.45
C VAL A 50 1.44 -17.19 -9.20
N ILE A 51 2.49 -17.65 -8.53
CA ILE A 51 3.06 -16.96 -7.39
C ILE A 51 3.80 -15.71 -7.88
N ARG A 52 3.41 -14.54 -7.37
CA ARG A 52 4.01 -13.25 -7.72
C ARG A 52 5.18 -12.91 -6.80
N GLY A 53 5.01 -13.06 -5.49
CA GLY A 53 6.06 -12.79 -4.50
C GLY A 53 5.56 -12.81 -3.06
N LEU A 54 6.36 -12.25 -2.15
CA LEU A 54 5.99 -12.03 -0.75
C LEU A 54 5.58 -10.58 -0.52
N LEU A 55 4.44 -10.36 0.15
CA LEU A 55 3.91 -9.05 0.49
C LEU A 55 3.66 -8.92 2.00
N CYS A 56 3.81 -7.70 2.53
CA CYS A 56 3.36 -7.40 3.89
C CYS A 56 1.82 -7.37 3.97
N PRO A 57 1.21 -7.56 5.15
CA PRO A 57 -0.24 -7.61 5.31
C PRO A 57 -0.97 -6.39 4.75
N ARG A 58 -0.39 -5.19 4.91
CA ARG A 58 -0.97 -3.94 4.40
C ARG A 58 -1.00 -3.89 2.88
N CYS A 59 0.13 -4.20 2.23
CA CYS A 59 0.21 -4.22 0.77
C CYS A 59 -0.67 -5.31 0.17
N ASN A 60 -0.67 -6.50 0.77
CA ASN A 60 -1.52 -7.60 0.34
C ASN A 60 -3.02 -7.27 0.43
N ALA A 61 -3.44 -6.70 1.56
CA ALA A 61 -4.83 -6.25 1.73
C ALA A 61 -5.19 -5.10 0.78
N GLY A 62 -4.25 -4.16 0.55
CA GLY A 62 -4.44 -3.06 -0.40
C GLY A 62 -4.66 -3.57 -1.83
N LEU A 63 -3.83 -4.50 -2.30
CA LEU A 63 -3.96 -5.09 -3.62
C LEU A 63 -5.32 -5.81 -3.78
N GLY A 64 -5.70 -6.61 -2.79
CA GLY A 64 -7.00 -7.30 -2.76
C GLY A 64 -8.19 -6.35 -2.65
N ALA A 65 -8.06 -5.18 -2.00
CA ALA A 65 -9.13 -4.18 -1.91
C ALA A 65 -9.44 -3.54 -3.28
N PHE A 66 -8.45 -3.48 -4.18
CA PHE A 66 -8.66 -3.10 -5.57
C PHE A 66 -9.05 -4.29 -6.46
N GLY A 67 -9.14 -5.50 -5.91
CA GLY A 67 -9.52 -6.72 -6.61
C GLY A 67 -8.48 -7.17 -7.63
N ASP A 68 -7.19 -6.89 -7.37
CA ASP A 68 -6.07 -7.18 -8.27
C ASP A 68 -6.22 -6.54 -9.68
N ASP A 69 -7.09 -5.54 -9.80
CA ASP A 69 -7.40 -4.87 -11.06
C ASP A 69 -6.46 -3.69 -11.31
N THR A 70 -5.64 -3.81 -12.35
CA THR A 70 -4.67 -2.78 -12.73
C THR A 70 -5.32 -1.46 -13.15
N GLY A 71 -6.53 -1.49 -13.71
CA GLY A 71 -7.30 -0.30 -14.07
C GLY A 71 -7.73 0.51 -12.85
N ARG A 72 -8.22 -0.16 -11.80
CA ARG A 72 -8.58 0.45 -10.52
C ARG A 72 -7.37 1.01 -9.78
N LEU A 73 -6.25 0.28 -9.80
CA LEU A 73 -4.98 0.76 -9.22
C LEU A 73 -4.49 2.02 -9.95
N THR A 74 -4.55 2.04 -11.28
CA THR A 74 -4.17 3.21 -12.08
C THR A 74 -5.10 4.40 -11.80
N ALA A 75 -6.41 4.15 -11.66
CA ALA A 75 -7.36 5.18 -11.29
C ALA A 75 -7.10 5.77 -9.88
N ALA A 76 -6.66 4.93 -8.93
CA ALA A 76 -6.26 5.37 -7.59
C ALA A 76 -5.03 6.28 -7.62
N VAL A 77 -4.02 5.96 -8.45
CA VAL A 77 -2.86 6.86 -8.68
C VAL A 77 -3.33 8.21 -9.21
N GLY A 78 -4.14 8.20 -10.28
CA GLY A 78 -4.67 9.44 -10.85
C GLY A 78 -5.56 10.24 -9.89
N TYR A 79 -6.24 9.57 -8.95
CA TYR A 79 -6.96 10.25 -7.87
C TYR A 79 -6.02 11.01 -6.95
N LEU A 80 -4.96 10.38 -6.46
CA LEU A 80 -3.96 11.03 -5.60
C LEU A 80 -3.28 12.20 -6.31
N GLU A 81 -2.87 12.03 -7.57
CA GLU A 81 -2.19 13.07 -8.35
C GLU A 81 -3.06 14.32 -8.56
N ARG A 82 -4.39 14.14 -8.74
CA ARG A 82 -5.32 15.27 -8.87
C ARG A 82 -5.38 16.16 -7.63
N PHE A 83 -5.17 15.58 -6.45
CA PHE A 83 -5.21 16.32 -5.18
C PHE A 83 -3.83 16.73 -4.67
N ALA A 84 -2.75 16.02 -5.06
CA ALA A 84 -1.39 16.38 -4.67
C ALA A 84 -0.93 17.74 -5.21
N LYS A 85 -1.43 18.18 -6.38
CA LYS A 85 -1.10 19.49 -6.97
C LYS A 85 -1.84 20.66 -6.33
N VAL A 86 -2.87 20.40 -5.53
CA VAL A 86 -3.65 21.47 -4.86
C VAL A 86 -2.88 22.04 -3.65
N ASP A 87 -1.94 21.28 -3.09
CA ASP A 87 -1.13 21.73 -1.97
C ASP A 87 0.10 22.57 -2.40
N ASP A 88 0.64 22.37 -3.61
CA ASP A 88 1.78 23.15 -4.14
C ASP A 88 1.37 24.56 -4.63
N ASP A 89 0.18 24.70 -5.22
CA ASP A 89 -0.32 25.99 -5.74
C ASP A 89 -0.89 26.93 -4.65
N ARG A 90 -1.24 26.40 -3.46
CA ARG A 90 -1.73 27.23 -2.34
C ARG A 90 -0.62 28.03 -1.65
N GLU A 91 0.65 27.62 -1.75
CA GLU A 91 1.78 28.43 -1.24
C GLU A 91 2.21 29.54 -2.21
N ARG A 92 1.81 29.49 -3.49
CA ARG A 92 2.22 30.47 -4.50
C ARG A 92 1.29 31.67 -4.63
N THR A 93 0.05 31.56 -4.16
CA THR A 93 -0.95 32.65 -4.24
C THR A 93 -0.93 33.60 -3.05
N GLU A 94 -0.20 33.29 -1.96
CA GLU A 94 0.00 34.20 -0.83
C GLU A 94 1.21 35.15 -0.99
N GLY A 95 2.01 34.98 -2.06
CA GLY A 95 3.21 35.80 -2.33
C GLY A 95 3.05 36.94 -3.35
N LEU A 96 1.89 37.11 -3.99
CA LEU A 96 1.69 38.08 -5.07
C LEU A 96 0.66 39.17 -4.71
N SER A 97 0.80 39.80 -3.55
CA SER A 97 0.00 40.97 -3.13
C SER A 97 0.84 42.22 -2.83
N ALA A 98 2.13 42.23 -3.18
CA ALA A 98 3.01 43.38 -2.95
C ALA A 98 3.88 43.75 -4.16
N VAL A 99 3.26 44.21 -5.24
CA VAL A 99 3.89 45.16 -6.17
C VAL A 99 2.82 46.16 -6.61
N GLY A 100 2.75 47.26 -5.86
CA GLY A 100 1.95 48.42 -6.19
C GLY A 100 2.54 49.22 -7.36
N SER A 101 1.66 49.94 -8.04
CA SER A 101 1.92 51.21 -8.75
C SER A 101 0.56 51.79 -9.19
N PRO A 102 0.47 53.11 -9.46
CA PRO A 102 1.51 54.14 -9.38
C PRO A 102 1.44 55.05 -8.14
#